data_AF-A0A183EY22-F1
#
_entry.id   AF-A0A183EY22-F1
#
_cell.length_a   1.000
_cell.length_b   1.000
_cell.length_c   1.000
_cell.angle_alpha   90.00
_cell.angle_beta   90.00
_cell.angle_gamma   90.00
#
_symmetry.space_group_name_H-M   'P 1'
#
loop_
_entity.id
_entity.type
_entity.pdbx_description
1 polymer ?
#
loop_
_entity_poly.entity_id
_entity_poly.type
_entity_poly.pdbx_seq_one_letter_code
_entity_poly.pdbx_strand_id
1 'polypeptide(L)'
;MIGFNRYCRKDVLLILQINDRWKDICREKLAEKERQKQEDLKRQSERENFSPRKRLRAKFARKMKRSDSEDESSRKVRVIERMKFALKREDSEEEISEAEKQRIMKEASASFDYNLYMIAKKELLATESSEEMNAVSEEAPGRKQWIQFGSQFLLALYPSPYPKRIAQSPNVYICRFCLTAMANSTMYQIHMVFFCAFCHV
;
A
#
# COMPACT_ATOMS: atom_id res chain seq x y z
N MET A 1 -19.56 -53.59 -4.09
CA MET A 1 -19.22 -53.05 -2.75
C MET A 1 -18.55 -51.70 -2.94
N ILE A 2 -19.33 -50.62 -2.91
CA ILE A 2 -18.81 -49.26 -3.09
C ILE A 2 -18.51 -48.71 -1.69
N GLY A 3 -17.23 -48.50 -1.40
CA GLY A 3 -16.78 -47.91 -0.14
C GLY A 3 -17.28 -46.48 -0.04
N PHE A 4 -18.33 -46.27 0.75
CA PHE A 4 -18.79 -44.95 1.13
C PHE A 4 -17.65 -44.19 1.82
N ASN A 5 -17.28 -43.07 1.22
CA ASN A 5 -16.23 -42.15 1.65
C ASN A 5 -16.47 -41.72 3.10
N ARG A 6 -15.77 -42.35 4.06
CA ARG A 6 -15.74 -41.95 5.49
C ARG A 6 -14.94 -40.67 5.74
N TYR A 7 -14.60 -39.92 4.70
CA TYR A 7 -13.76 -38.72 4.75
C TYR A 7 -14.50 -37.45 5.22
N CYS A 8 -15.84 -37.40 5.23
CA CYS A 8 -16.56 -36.13 5.43
C CYS A 8 -16.79 -35.66 6.88
N ARG A 9 -16.48 -36.42 7.93
CA ARG A 9 -16.74 -35.97 9.33
C ARG A 9 -15.51 -35.82 10.21
N LYS A 10 -14.53 -36.72 10.09
CA LYS A 10 -13.34 -36.69 10.97
C LYS A 10 -12.35 -35.60 10.56
N ASP A 11 -12.20 -35.36 9.26
CA ASP A 11 -11.29 -34.34 8.73
C ASP A 11 -11.80 -32.92 9.00
N VAL A 12 -13.13 -32.72 8.98
CA VAL A 12 -13.75 -31.42 9.32
C VAL A 12 -13.48 -31.04 10.78
N LEU A 13 -13.59 -31.99 11.70
CA LEU A 13 -13.34 -31.74 13.13
C LEU A 13 -11.87 -31.40 13.39
N LEU A 14 -10.94 -32.12 12.75
CA LEU A 14 -9.51 -31.85 12.84
C LEU A 14 -9.14 -30.48 12.26
N ILE A 15 -9.72 -30.11 11.12
CA ILE A 15 -9.49 -28.82 10.47
C ILE A 15 -10.04 -27.67 11.33
N LEU A 16 -11.21 -27.84 11.96
CA LEU A 16 -11.76 -26.85 12.89
C LEU A 16 -10.85 -26.68 14.12
N GLN A 17 -10.36 -27.78 14.70
CA GLN A 17 -9.40 -27.74 15.80
C GLN A 17 -8.10 -27.03 15.42
N ILE A 18 -7.59 -27.29 14.22
CA ILE A 18 -6.40 -26.60 13.68
C ILE A 18 -6.70 -25.11 13.51
N ASN A 19 -7.83 -24.75 12.91
CA ASN A 19 -8.20 -23.35 12.67
C ASN A 19 -8.37 -22.57 13.98
N ASP A 20 -9.02 -23.16 14.99
CA ASP A 20 -9.20 -22.49 16.28
C ASP A 20 -7.86 -22.30 17.00
N ARG A 21 -6.96 -23.29 16.93
CA ARG A 21 -5.59 -23.15 17.42
C ARG A 21 -4.82 -22.03 16.70
N TRP A 22 -4.99 -21.87 15.39
CA TRP A 22 -4.37 -20.74 14.66
C TRP A 22 -4.95 -19.39 15.08
N LYS A 23 -6.27 -19.31 15.32
CA LYS A 23 -6.90 -18.09 15.83
C LYS A 23 -6.36 -17.71 17.20
N ASP A 24 -6.14 -18.68 18.09
CA ASP A 24 -5.52 -18.45 19.40
C ASP A 24 -4.12 -17.87 19.28
N ILE A 25 -3.27 -18.47 18.43
CA ILE A 25 -1.91 -18.00 18.17
C ILE A 25 -1.93 -16.57 17.61
N CYS A 26 -2.84 -16.26 16.69
CA CYS A 26 -2.98 -14.91 16.14
C CYS A 26 -3.38 -13.88 17.20
N ARG A 27 -4.32 -14.23 18.08
CA ARG A 27 -4.74 -13.36 19.20
C ARG A 27 -3.59 -13.10 20.17
N GLU A 28 -2.84 -14.14 20.54
CA GLU A 28 -1.68 -14.02 21.44
C GLU A 28 -0.59 -13.12 20.83
N LYS A 29 -0.28 -13.30 19.54
CA LYS A 29 0.70 -12.46 18.83
C LYS A 29 0.28 -11.00 18.72
N LEU A 30 -1.02 -10.73 18.59
CA LEU A 30 -1.54 -9.35 18.59
C LEU A 30 -1.46 -8.72 19.98
N ALA A 31 -1.83 -9.46 21.03
CA ALA A 31 -1.72 -9.01 22.41
C ALA A 31 -0.26 -8.74 22.81
N GLU A 32 0.68 -9.60 22.40
CA GLU A 32 2.10 -9.44 22.67
C GLU A 32 2.66 -8.18 21.99
N LYS A 33 2.30 -7.93 20.72
CA LYS A 33 2.69 -6.69 20.03
C LYS A 33 2.15 -5.44 20.73
N GLU A 34 0.92 -5.48 21.25
CA GLU A 34 0.34 -4.35 21.97
C GLU A 34 1.04 -4.12 23.32
N ARG A 35 1.39 -5.19 24.03
CA ARG A 35 2.20 -5.11 25.26
C ARG A 35 3.58 -4.52 24.99
N GLN A 36 4.26 -4.97 23.95
CA GLN A 36 5.56 -4.44 23.55
C GLN A 36 5.48 -2.94 23.23
N LYS A 37 4.46 -2.50 22.49
CA LYS A 37 4.23 -1.07 22.23
C LYS A 37 3.99 -0.27 23.51
N GLN A 38 3.21 -0.79 24.45
CA GLN A 38 2.97 -0.10 25.73
C GLN A 38 4.24 -0.03 26.59
N GLU A 39 5.06 -1.09 26.59
CA GLU A 39 6.34 -1.09 27.30
C GLU A 39 7.34 -0.13 26.67
N ASP A 40 7.40 -0.05 25.33
CA ASP A 40 8.27 0.88 24.61
C ASP A 40 7.83 2.34 24.84
N LEU A 41 6.53 2.62 24.83
CA LEU A 41 5.98 3.94 25.16
C LEU A 41 6.30 4.34 26.62
N LYS A 42 6.18 3.39 27.57
CA LYS A 42 6.57 3.63 28.97
C LYS A 42 8.06 3.92 29.09
N ARG A 43 8.91 3.11 28.45
CA ARG A 43 10.37 3.33 28.41
C ARG A 43 10.75 4.67 27.79
N GLN A 44 10.05 5.10 26.73
CA GLN A 44 10.25 6.42 26.13
C GLN A 44 9.83 7.53 27.10
N SER A 45 8.67 7.41 27.75
CA SER A 45 8.21 8.37 28.75
C SER A 45 9.15 8.47 29.96
N GLU A 46 9.75 7.37 30.39
CA GLU A 46 10.74 7.35 31.49
C GLU A 46 12.05 8.04 31.07
N ARG A 47 12.50 7.83 29.83
CA ARG A 47 13.66 8.53 29.26
C ARG A 47 13.44 10.04 29.16
N GLU A 48 12.23 10.47 28.78
CA GLU A 48 11.83 11.88 28.71
C GLU A 48 11.66 12.50 30.11
N ASN A 49 11.19 11.74 31.11
CA ASN A 49 11.08 12.21 32.49
C ASN A 49 12.45 12.34 33.20
N PHE A 50 13.49 11.62 32.75
CA PHE A 50 14.85 11.72 33.31
C PHE A 50 15.73 12.84 32.69
N SER A 51 15.29 13.52 31.62
CA SER A 51 16.04 14.60 30.97
C SER A 51 15.08 15.66 30.38
N PRO A 52 14.97 16.93 30.87
CA PRO A 52 15.85 17.68 31.76
C PRO A 52 15.08 18.57 32.77
N ARG A 53 14.38 18.02 33.77
CA ARG A 53 13.79 18.86 34.86
C ARG A 53 14.83 19.44 35.84
N LYS A 54 16.09 18.99 35.79
CA LYS A 54 17.17 19.49 36.67
C LYS A 54 18.15 20.50 36.03
N ARG A 55 17.97 20.92 34.76
CA ARG A 55 18.84 21.95 34.12
C ARG A 55 18.24 23.36 34.06
N LEU A 56 16.92 23.52 34.21
CA LEU A 56 16.25 24.82 34.10
C LEU A 56 16.33 25.67 35.38
N ARG A 57 16.51 25.09 36.58
CA ARG A 57 16.67 25.89 37.81
C ARG A 57 18.07 26.51 38.00
N ALA A 58 19.08 26.09 37.23
CA ALA A 58 20.45 26.61 37.35
C ALA A 58 20.77 27.79 36.41
N LYS A 59 19.92 28.08 35.41
CA LYS A 59 20.20 29.13 34.40
C LYS A 59 19.40 30.43 34.56
N PHE A 60 18.37 30.48 35.41
CA PHE A 60 17.60 31.72 35.65
C PHE A 60 18.08 32.56 36.84
N ALA A 61 19.13 32.14 37.57
CA ALA A 61 19.69 32.90 38.69
C ALA A 61 20.87 33.83 38.29
N ARG A 62 21.22 33.94 37.00
CA ARG A 62 22.37 34.73 36.54
C ARG A 62 22.07 35.55 35.28
N LYS A 63 21.01 36.35 35.26
CA LYS A 63 20.92 37.47 34.31
C LYS A 63 19.87 38.50 34.73
N MET A 64 20.19 39.33 35.72
CA MET A 64 19.48 40.59 35.91
C MET A 64 20.43 41.64 36.48
N LYS A 65 21.02 42.44 35.59
CA LYS A 65 21.51 43.79 35.86
C LYS A 65 21.69 44.53 34.52
N ARG A 66 20.87 45.58 34.35
CA ARG A 66 21.10 46.83 33.57
C ARG A 66 21.05 46.74 32.04
N SER A 67 20.49 47.67 31.27
CA SER A 67 19.42 48.71 31.36
C SER A 67 19.37 49.41 29.98
N ASP A 68 18.20 49.93 29.61
CA ASP A 68 17.83 50.98 28.63
C ASP A 68 18.52 51.13 27.26
N SER A 69 17.71 51.13 26.20
CA SER A 69 17.37 52.35 25.45
C SER A 69 16.26 52.09 24.42
N GLU A 70 15.38 53.08 24.32
CA GLU A 70 14.27 53.24 23.38
C GLU A 70 14.79 53.44 21.95
N ASP A 71 14.08 53.02 20.90
CA ASP A 71 13.33 53.94 20.03
C ASP A 71 12.57 53.21 18.91
N GLU A 72 11.49 53.88 18.54
CA GLU A 72 10.38 53.63 17.66
C GLU A 72 10.74 53.30 16.18
N SER A 73 9.81 52.66 15.47
CA SER A 73 9.30 53.11 14.14
C SER A 73 8.95 51.96 13.19
N SER A 74 7.73 51.45 13.38
CA SER A 74 6.66 51.58 12.37
C SER A 74 7.03 51.45 10.89
N ARG A 75 7.05 50.23 10.33
CA ARG A 75 6.61 49.98 8.93
C ARG A 75 5.77 48.72 8.80
N LYS A 76 4.48 48.91 9.04
CA LYS A 76 3.36 48.05 8.64
C LYS A 76 3.53 47.61 7.18
N VAL A 77 3.60 46.30 6.98
CA VAL A 77 3.58 45.61 5.70
C VAL A 77 2.29 45.97 4.95
N ARG A 78 2.40 46.69 3.83
CA ARG A 78 1.32 46.84 2.86
C ARG A 78 1.19 45.52 2.09
N VAL A 79 0.43 44.60 2.67
CA VAL A 79 -0.25 43.53 1.93
C VAL A 79 -1.37 44.21 1.12
N ILE A 80 -1.68 43.66 -0.06
CA ILE A 80 -2.70 44.11 -1.04
C ILE A 80 -2.18 45.20 -1.98
N GLU A 81 -1.46 44.79 -3.04
CA GLU A 81 -1.63 45.30 -4.44
C GLU A 81 -0.63 44.64 -5.41
N ARG A 82 -0.67 43.32 -5.58
CA ARG A 82 -0.01 42.62 -6.73
C ARG A 82 -0.84 41.46 -7.29
N MET A 83 -2.16 41.55 -7.18
CA MET A 83 -3.10 40.74 -7.97
C MET A 83 -3.66 41.61 -9.08
N LYS A 84 -2.95 41.69 -10.22
CA LYS A 84 -3.50 42.13 -11.51
C LYS A 84 -2.45 41.97 -12.63
N PHE A 85 -2.27 40.73 -13.07
CA PHE A 85 -1.99 40.38 -14.46
C PHE A 85 -2.78 39.07 -14.70
N ALA A 86 -4.10 39.12 -14.88
CA ALA A 86 -4.74 39.15 -16.19
C ALA A 86 -4.03 38.19 -17.15
N LEU A 87 -4.32 36.88 -17.13
CA LEU A 87 -5.47 36.30 -17.85
C LEU A 87 -5.83 37.08 -19.12
N LYS A 88 -4.89 37.16 -20.06
CA LYS A 88 -5.21 37.11 -21.47
C LYS A 88 -5.04 35.67 -21.93
N ARG A 89 -6.14 34.93 -21.94
CA ARG A 89 -6.30 33.78 -22.82
C ARG A 89 -6.58 34.36 -24.19
N GLU A 90 -5.58 34.35 -25.06
CA GLU A 90 -5.81 34.45 -26.50
C GLU A 90 -5.79 33.01 -27.03
N ASP A 91 -6.94 32.61 -27.58
CA ASP A 91 -7.18 31.37 -28.30
C ASP A 91 -6.28 31.32 -29.53
N SER A 92 -5.15 30.64 -29.39
CA SER A 92 -4.40 30.08 -30.50
C SER A 92 -3.63 28.89 -29.97
N GLU A 93 -4.20 27.71 -30.19
CA GLU A 93 -3.58 26.40 -29.95
C GLU A 93 -2.41 26.22 -30.92
N GLU A 94 -1.35 27.02 -30.76
CA GLU A 94 -0.05 26.63 -31.25
C GLU A 94 0.45 25.52 -30.33
N GLU A 95 0.79 24.38 -30.92
CA GLU A 95 1.32 23.22 -30.24
C GLU A 95 2.73 23.55 -29.73
N ILE A 96 2.79 24.31 -28.63
CA ILE A 96 4.04 24.69 -27.99
C ILE A 96 4.70 23.40 -27.52
N SER A 97 5.88 23.11 -28.09
CA SER A 97 6.71 21.97 -27.71
C SER A 97 6.89 21.90 -26.19
N GLU A 98 6.92 20.71 -25.63
CA GLU A 98 7.05 20.49 -24.18
C GLU A 98 8.28 21.21 -23.59
N ALA A 99 9.37 21.33 -24.38
CA ALA A 99 10.55 22.07 -24.00
C ALA A 99 10.27 23.58 -23.83
N GLU A 100 9.45 24.15 -24.70
CA GLU A 100 9.12 25.57 -24.67
C GLU A 100 8.13 25.88 -23.53
N LYS A 101 7.19 24.96 -23.23
CA LYS A 101 6.34 25.04 -22.01
C LYS A 101 7.17 25.07 -20.72
N GLN A 102 8.21 24.23 -20.65
CA GLN A 102 9.11 24.20 -19.48
C GLN A 102 9.92 25.50 -19.35
N ARG A 103 10.34 26.11 -20.46
CA ARG A 103 11.04 27.41 -20.45
C ARG A 103 10.14 28.53 -19.95
N ILE A 104 8.93 28.63 -20.48
CA ILE A 104 7.93 29.64 -20.06
C ILE A 104 7.61 29.48 -18.57
N MET A 105 7.41 28.25 -18.10
CA MET A 105 7.09 27.98 -16.70
C MET A 105 8.26 28.31 -15.76
N LYS A 106 9.51 28.09 -16.19
CA LYS A 106 10.72 28.48 -15.45
C LYS A 106 10.85 29.98 -15.30
N GLU A 107 10.43 30.74 -16.31
CA GLU A 107 10.50 32.20 -16.32
C GLU A 107 9.33 32.85 -15.56
N ALA A 108 8.14 32.22 -15.59
CA ALA A 108 6.93 32.73 -14.94
C ALA A 108 6.84 32.39 -13.44
N SER A 109 7.51 31.33 -12.97
CA SER A 109 7.41 30.84 -11.59
C SER A 109 8.61 31.22 -10.73
N ALA A 110 8.41 31.29 -9.41
CA ALA A 110 9.52 31.39 -8.47
C ALA A 110 10.42 30.14 -8.59
N SER A 111 11.73 30.31 -8.42
CA SER A 111 12.71 29.23 -8.57
C SER A 111 12.44 28.03 -7.65
N PHE A 112 11.87 28.29 -6.47
CA PHE A 112 11.45 27.25 -5.53
C PHE A 112 10.31 26.39 -6.09
N ASP A 113 9.25 27.02 -6.58
CA ASP A 113 8.06 26.33 -7.08
C ASP A 113 8.37 25.53 -8.35
N TYR A 114 9.20 26.08 -9.24
CA TYR A 114 9.67 25.36 -10.43
C TYR A 114 10.46 24.09 -10.06
N ASN A 115 11.36 24.19 -9.08
CA ASN A 115 12.12 23.03 -8.62
C ASN A 115 11.21 21.97 -7.99
N LEU A 116 10.22 22.38 -7.19
CA LEU A 116 9.25 21.45 -6.60
C LEU A 116 8.46 20.69 -7.68
N TYR A 117 8.00 21.40 -8.71
CA TYR A 117 7.33 20.78 -9.85
C TYR A 117 8.24 19.77 -10.58
N MET A 118 9.49 20.12 -10.82
CA MET A 118 10.42 19.23 -11.53
C MET A 118 10.71 17.94 -10.75
N ILE A 119 10.78 18.03 -9.41
CA ILE A 119 10.93 16.85 -8.53
C ILE A 119 9.69 15.97 -8.65
N ALA A 120 8.49 16.53 -8.48
CA ALA A 120 7.24 15.78 -8.57
C ALA A 120 7.04 15.12 -9.94
N LYS A 121 7.37 15.83 -11.02
CA LYS A 121 7.31 15.29 -12.39
C LYS A 121 8.24 14.09 -12.58
N LYS A 122 9.47 14.17 -12.03
CA LYS A 122 10.43 13.07 -12.10
C LYS A 122 9.97 11.84 -11.32
N GLU A 123 9.38 12.04 -10.15
CA GLU A 123 8.82 10.95 -9.34
C GLU A 123 7.62 10.26 -10.02
N LEU A 124 6.76 11.04 -10.69
CA LEU A 124 5.65 10.49 -11.47
C LEU A 124 6.17 9.60 -12.61
N LEU A 125 7.11 10.09 -13.41
CA LEU A 125 7.70 9.32 -14.52
C LEU A 125 8.41 8.05 -14.04
N ALA A 126 9.08 8.11 -12.88
CA ALA A 126 9.69 6.93 -12.27
C ALA A 126 8.63 5.90 -11.81
N THR A 127 7.47 6.37 -11.35
CA THR A 127 6.35 5.52 -10.94
C THR A 127 5.68 4.88 -12.16
N GLU A 128 5.37 5.67 -13.19
CA GLU A 128 4.77 5.19 -14.45
C GLU A 128 5.68 4.15 -15.14
N SER A 129 7.00 4.39 -15.20
CA SER A 129 7.95 3.41 -15.74
C SER A 129 8.00 2.10 -14.93
N SER A 130 7.85 2.18 -13.61
CA SER A 130 7.74 1.00 -12.75
C SER A 130 6.43 0.25 -12.95
N GLU A 131 5.34 0.93 -13.28
CA GLU A 131 4.04 0.31 -13.57
C GLU A 131 4.03 -0.32 -14.97
N GLU A 132 4.64 0.32 -15.97
CA GLU A 132 4.78 -0.22 -17.33
C GLU A 132 5.66 -1.48 -17.37
N MET A 133 6.73 -1.54 -16.57
CA MET A 133 7.55 -2.76 -16.46
C MET A 133 6.80 -3.91 -15.77
N ASN A 134 5.74 -3.62 -15.02
CA ASN A 134 4.82 -4.63 -14.47
C ASN A 134 3.61 -4.91 -15.40
N ALA A 135 3.25 -3.99 -16.30
CA ALA A 135 2.16 -4.14 -17.26
C ALA A 135 2.59 -4.85 -18.56
N VAL A 136 3.88 -4.82 -18.93
CA VAL A 136 4.46 -5.52 -20.09
C VAL A 136 4.83 -6.98 -19.75
N SER A 137 3.86 -7.72 -19.19
CA SER A 137 3.94 -9.19 -19.12
C SER A 137 2.58 -9.87 -19.18
N GLU A 138 1.58 -9.26 -19.83
CA GLU A 138 0.27 -9.89 -20.00
C GLU A 138 0.16 -10.83 -21.22
N GLU A 139 1.12 -10.83 -22.14
CA GLU A 139 1.00 -11.55 -23.42
C GLU A 139 2.27 -12.34 -23.76
N ALA A 140 2.79 -13.13 -22.81
CA ALA A 140 3.81 -14.13 -23.13
C ALA A 140 3.12 -15.46 -23.53
N PRO A 141 3.03 -15.79 -24.84
CA PRO A 141 2.61 -17.11 -25.30
C PRO A 141 3.65 -18.14 -24.88
N GLY A 142 3.51 -18.68 -23.66
CA GLY A 142 4.49 -19.62 -23.11
C GLY A 142 4.38 -19.91 -21.63
N ARG A 143 3.54 -19.18 -20.86
CA ARG A 143 3.33 -19.57 -19.45
C ARG A 143 2.56 -20.89 -19.39
N LYS A 144 3.26 -21.94 -18.96
CA LYS A 144 2.67 -23.25 -18.67
C LYS A 144 1.80 -23.11 -17.42
N GLN A 145 0.49 -23.23 -17.59
CA GLN A 145 -0.46 -23.20 -16.48
C GLN A 145 -0.83 -24.63 -16.08
N TRP A 146 -0.68 -24.94 -14.80
CA TRP A 146 -1.10 -26.22 -14.24
C TRP A 146 -2.50 -26.11 -13.66
N ILE A 147 -3.32 -27.13 -13.91
CA ILE A 147 -4.68 -27.22 -13.44
C ILE A 147 -4.76 -28.42 -12.49
N GLN A 148 -5.06 -28.17 -11.22
CA GLN A 148 -5.42 -29.22 -10.29
C GLN A 148 -6.91 -29.50 -10.40
N PHE A 149 -7.25 -30.71 -10.84
CA PHE A 149 -8.62 -31.20 -10.91
C PHE A 149 -8.79 -32.40 -9.99
N GLY A 150 -9.36 -32.15 -8.80
CA GLY A 150 -9.43 -33.17 -7.75
C GLY A 150 -8.04 -33.64 -7.30
N SER A 151 -7.72 -34.91 -7.57
CA SER A 151 -6.42 -35.54 -7.27
C SER A 151 -5.43 -35.52 -8.45
N GLN A 152 -5.85 -35.03 -9.62
CA GLN A 152 -5.03 -35.02 -10.83
C GLN A 152 -4.45 -33.63 -11.08
N PHE A 153 -3.26 -33.59 -11.65
CA PHE A 153 -2.62 -32.37 -12.15
C PHE A 153 -2.54 -32.45 -13.67
N LEU A 154 -3.08 -31.44 -14.33
CA LEU A 154 -3.20 -31.35 -15.77
C LEU A 154 -2.40 -30.13 -16.25
N LEU A 155 -1.75 -30.23 -17.40
CA LEU A 155 -1.09 -29.09 -18.03
C LEU A 155 -2.03 -28.47 -19.06
N ALA A 156 -2.26 -27.16 -18.95
CA ALA A 156 -3.03 -26.43 -19.94
C ALA A 156 -2.24 -26.28 -21.25
N LEU A 157 -2.84 -26.74 -22.35
CA LEU A 157 -2.26 -26.61 -23.69
C LEU A 157 -2.56 -25.25 -24.33
N TYR A 158 -3.71 -24.67 -23.99
CA TYR A 158 -4.19 -23.41 -24.54
C TYR A 158 -4.57 -22.45 -23.41
N PRO A 159 -4.45 -21.13 -23.63
CA PRO A 159 -4.96 -20.15 -22.68
C PRO A 159 -6.48 -20.23 -22.60
N SER A 160 -7.00 -20.38 -21.39
CA SER A 160 -8.45 -20.42 -21.13
C SER A 160 -8.99 -19.00 -20.88
N PRO A 161 -10.21 -18.67 -21.34
CA PRO A 161 -10.85 -17.36 -21.13
C PRO A 161 -11.38 -17.17 -19.70
N TYR A 162 -10.61 -17.58 -18.68
CA TYR A 162 -10.92 -17.30 -17.29
C TYR A 162 -10.65 -15.82 -16.95
N PRO A 163 -11.28 -15.27 -15.90
CA PRO A 163 -10.96 -13.95 -15.41
C PRO A 163 -9.45 -13.78 -15.21
N LYS A 164 -8.92 -12.59 -15.55
CA LYS A 164 -7.47 -12.29 -15.56
C LYS A 164 -6.74 -12.81 -14.32
N ARG A 165 -7.32 -12.62 -13.13
CA ARG A 165 -6.77 -13.09 -11.84
C ARG A 165 -6.45 -14.59 -11.83
N ILE A 166 -7.32 -15.41 -12.42
CA ILE A 166 -7.15 -16.87 -12.48
C ILE A 166 -6.28 -17.24 -13.68
N ALA A 167 -6.54 -16.63 -14.84
CA ALA A 167 -5.76 -16.91 -16.05
C ALA A 167 -4.27 -16.66 -15.85
N GLN A 168 -3.90 -15.60 -15.13
CA GLN A 168 -2.50 -15.23 -14.84
C GLN A 168 -1.83 -16.15 -13.82
N SER A 169 -2.60 -16.91 -13.04
CA SER A 169 -2.06 -17.77 -12.00
C SER A 169 -1.32 -18.97 -12.63
N PRO A 170 -0.13 -19.33 -12.13
CA PRO A 170 0.61 -20.50 -12.64
C PRO A 170 -0.09 -21.82 -12.32
N ASN A 171 -0.87 -21.85 -11.24
CA ASN A 171 -1.67 -22.99 -10.81
C ASN A 171 -3.14 -22.55 -10.67
N VAL A 172 -4.05 -23.34 -11.24
CA VAL A 172 -5.49 -23.16 -11.13
C VAL A 172 -6.10 -24.39 -10.49
N TYR A 173 -6.94 -24.19 -9.50
CA TYR A 173 -7.58 -25.26 -8.75
C TYR A 173 -9.05 -25.30 -9.13
N ILE A 174 -9.51 -26.42 -9.67
CA ILE A 174 -10.90 -26.59 -10.11
C ILE A 174 -11.58 -27.65 -9.26
N CYS A 175 -12.69 -27.27 -8.65
CA CYS A 175 -13.53 -28.20 -7.90
C CYS A 175 -14.13 -29.27 -8.81
N ARG A 176 -14.00 -30.55 -8.43
CA ARG A 176 -14.59 -31.67 -9.17
C ARG A 176 -16.12 -31.65 -9.22
N PHE A 177 -16.77 -31.06 -8.23
CA PHE A 177 -18.23 -31.10 -8.08
C PHE A 177 -18.91 -29.86 -8.66
N CYS A 178 -18.52 -28.65 -8.23
CA CYS A 178 -19.15 -27.42 -8.69
C CYS A 178 -18.42 -26.73 -9.86
N LEU A 179 -17.28 -27.29 -10.32
CA LEU A 179 -16.45 -26.77 -11.41
C LEU A 179 -15.97 -25.32 -11.23
N THR A 180 -16.07 -24.78 -10.01
CA THR A 180 -15.57 -23.45 -9.70
C THR A 180 -14.05 -23.46 -9.74
N ALA A 181 -13.50 -22.58 -10.57
CA ALA A 181 -12.06 -22.35 -10.69
C ALA A 181 -11.59 -21.32 -9.66
N MET A 182 -10.46 -21.60 -9.02
CA MET A 182 -9.84 -20.76 -8.02
C MET A 182 -8.34 -20.63 -8.28
N ALA A 183 -7.78 -19.46 -8.00
CA ALA A 183 -6.34 -19.20 -8.12
C ALA A 183 -5.54 -19.72 -6.91
N ASN A 184 -6.16 -19.74 -5.72
CA ASN A 184 -5.46 -20.00 -4.46
C ASN A 184 -5.73 -21.42 -3.94
N SER A 185 -4.66 -22.14 -3.60
CA SER A 185 -4.74 -23.47 -2.99
C SER A 185 -5.54 -23.46 -1.68
N THR A 186 -5.31 -22.47 -0.82
CA THR A 186 -6.02 -22.34 0.45
C THR A 186 -7.53 -22.16 0.25
N MET A 187 -7.92 -21.33 -0.72
CA MET A 187 -9.34 -21.13 -1.04
C MET A 187 -9.97 -22.42 -1.58
N TYR A 188 -9.24 -23.17 -2.40
CA TYR A 188 -9.69 -24.48 -2.87
C TYR A 188 -9.92 -25.47 -1.73
N GLN A 189 -9.01 -25.55 -0.76
CA GLN A 189 -9.17 -26.42 0.42
C GLN A 189 -10.38 -26.00 1.27
N ILE A 190 -10.54 -24.71 1.53
CA ILE A 190 -11.71 -24.19 2.26
C ILE A 190 -12.99 -24.50 1.47
N HIS A 191 -12.97 -24.35 0.15
CA HIS A 191 -14.11 -24.64 -0.71
C HIS A 191 -14.51 -26.12 -0.67
N MET A 192 -13.55 -27.04 -0.75
CA MET A 192 -13.78 -28.49 -0.62
C MET A 192 -14.44 -28.88 0.70
N VAL A 193 -14.15 -28.17 1.78
CA VAL A 193 -14.62 -28.53 3.12
C VAL A 193 -15.92 -27.82 3.49
N PHE A 194 -16.06 -26.54 3.17
CA PHE A 194 -17.14 -25.69 3.72
C PHE A 194 -18.15 -25.21 2.69
N PHE A 195 -17.73 -24.95 1.45
CA PHE A 195 -18.59 -24.25 0.47
C PHE A 195 -19.15 -25.16 -0.63
N CYS A 196 -18.52 -26.30 -0.89
CA CYS A 196 -18.98 -27.22 -1.91
C CYS A 196 -20.22 -27.99 -1.43
N ALA A 197 -21.40 -27.51 -1.81
CA ALA A 197 -22.67 -28.15 -1.48
C ALA A 197 -22.95 -29.44 -2.28
N PHE A 198 -22.23 -29.67 -3.37
CA PHE A 198 -22.46 -30.80 -4.28
C PHE A 198 -21.54 -31.99 -3.94
N CYS A 199 -22.13 -33.19 -3.83
CA CYS A 199 -21.42 -34.45 -3.63
C CYS A 199 -21.45 -35.37 -4.87
N HIS A 200 -22.18 -34.97 -5.91
CA HIS A 200 -22.21 -35.62 -7.22
C HIS A 200 -22.19 -34.55 -8.31
N VAL A 201 -21.65 -34.91 -9.48
CA VAL A 201 -21.71 -34.08 -10.70
C VAL A 201 -23.06 -34.28 -11.36
#